data_AF-A0A7C3GJC2-F1
#
_entry.id   AF-A0A7C3GJC2-F1
#
_cell.length_a   1.000
_cell.length_b   1.000
_cell.length_c   1.000
_cell.angle_alpha   90.00
_cell.angle_beta   90.00
_cell.angle_gamma   90.00
#
_symmetry.space_group_name_H-M   'P 1'
#
loop_
_entity.id
_entity.type
_entity.pdbx_description
1 polymer ?
#
loop_
_entity_poly.entity_id
_entity_poly.type
_entity_poly.pdbx_seq_one_letter_code
_entity_poly.pdbx_strand_id
1 'polypeptide(L)'
;MRRILAVAVSLANLQDEDFAVLRSMADVCLLWADEVGAEIRAILESTENTRVYVDTYLNGDPAGWYRDLFRAPDVRTFWFQQMNLAVEHVRNDVPNEVVVGLAPRWINILAQRAQEQLPPEQALAFTRSMPRIFSGTVTVMVATYEMVMMRTFMQETGFSRILVKRLQQNTLRTFAEQMREEQRRCKEEGEASGA
;
A
#
# COMPACT_ATOMS: atom_id res chain seq x y z
N MET A 1 5.26 -15.84 5.37
CA MET A 1 4.85 -15.78 3.95
C MET A 1 3.47 -16.42 3.71
N ARG A 2 3.27 -17.75 3.78
CA ARG A 2 1.94 -18.38 3.58
C ARG A 2 0.80 -17.74 4.40
N ARG A 3 1.06 -17.41 5.67
CA ARG A 3 0.09 -16.73 6.55
C ARG A 3 -0.24 -15.29 6.14
N ILE A 4 0.74 -14.53 5.63
CA ILE A 4 0.53 -13.14 5.18
C ILE A 4 -0.38 -13.14 3.95
N LEU A 5 -0.10 -14.03 3.00
CA LEU A 5 -0.92 -14.21 1.80
C LEU A 5 -2.35 -14.65 2.14
N ALA A 6 -2.52 -15.62 3.03
CA ALA A 6 -3.84 -16.08 3.43
C ALA A 6 -4.68 -14.95 4.07
N VAL A 7 -4.07 -14.12 4.90
CA VAL A 7 -4.74 -12.96 5.51
C VAL A 7 -5.07 -11.89 4.47
N ALA A 8 -4.13 -11.54 3.59
CA ALA A 8 -4.35 -10.53 2.56
C ALA A 8 -5.44 -10.93 1.56
N VAL A 9 -5.42 -12.19 1.09
CA VAL A 9 -6.45 -12.74 0.19
C VAL A 9 -7.83 -12.73 0.88
N SER A 10 -7.89 -13.14 2.16
CA SER A 10 -9.14 -13.17 2.91
C SER A 10 -9.71 -11.77 3.20
N LEU A 11 -8.86 -10.80 3.55
CA LEU A 11 -9.31 -9.43 3.87
C LEU A 11 -9.71 -8.64 2.62
N ALA A 12 -9.01 -8.85 1.51
CA ALA A 12 -9.31 -8.20 0.24
C ALA A 12 -10.46 -8.88 -0.54
N ASN A 13 -10.96 -10.03 -0.03
CA ASN A 13 -11.95 -10.87 -0.68
C ASN A 13 -11.60 -11.21 -2.15
N LEU A 14 -10.32 -11.48 -2.40
CA LEU A 14 -9.81 -11.73 -3.75
C LEU A 14 -10.29 -13.07 -4.29
N GLN A 15 -10.82 -13.04 -5.52
CA GLN A 15 -11.31 -14.20 -6.26
C GLN A 15 -10.37 -14.52 -7.44
N ASP A 16 -10.40 -15.75 -7.93
CA ASP A 16 -9.63 -16.14 -9.12
C ASP A 16 -10.03 -15.32 -10.36
N GLU A 17 -11.29 -14.89 -10.44
CA GLU A 17 -11.82 -14.00 -11.47
C GLU A 17 -11.13 -12.63 -11.49
N ASP A 18 -10.71 -12.10 -10.33
CA ASP A 18 -10.02 -10.80 -10.27
C ASP A 18 -8.68 -10.89 -11.03
N PHE A 19 -7.95 -11.99 -10.84
CA PHE A 19 -6.70 -12.23 -11.56
C PHE A 19 -6.93 -12.58 -13.04
N ALA A 20 -8.09 -13.15 -13.39
CA ALA A 20 -8.44 -13.36 -14.78
C ALA A 20 -8.66 -12.03 -15.52
N VAL A 21 -9.36 -11.07 -14.88
CA VAL A 21 -9.52 -9.70 -15.40
C VAL A 21 -8.18 -9.00 -15.55
N LEU A 22 -7.31 -9.08 -14.55
CA LEU A 22 -5.99 -8.46 -14.61
C LEU A 22 -5.14 -9.02 -15.76
N ARG A 23 -5.16 -10.34 -15.98
CA ARG A 23 -4.46 -10.97 -17.11
C ARG A 23 -5.06 -10.62 -18.46
N SER A 24 -6.39 -10.64 -18.58
CA SER A 24 -7.05 -10.38 -19.87
C SER A 24 -6.91 -8.93 -20.33
N MET A 25 -6.62 -8.01 -19.40
CA MET A 25 -6.45 -6.58 -19.68
C MET A 25 -4.99 -6.13 -19.66
N ALA A 26 -4.05 -7.04 -19.40
CA ALA A 26 -2.63 -6.71 -19.25
C ALA A 26 -2.08 -5.91 -20.44
N ASP A 27 -2.33 -6.36 -21.67
CA ASP A 27 -1.80 -5.69 -22.87
C ASP A 27 -2.30 -4.25 -23.01
N VAL A 28 -3.60 -4.01 -22.74
CA VAL A 28 -4.18 -2.67 -22.82
C VAL A 28 -3.69 -1.78 -21.69
N CYS A 29 -3.68 -2.31 -20.45
CA CYS A 29 -3.18 -1.57 -19.30
C CYS A 29 -1.72 -1.18 -19.48
N LEU A 30 -0.87 -2.07 -20.00
CA LEU A 30 0.55 -1.78 -20.22
C LEU A 30 0.79 -0.59 -21.17
N LEU A 31 -0.15 -0.25 -22.06
CA LEU A 31 -0.07 0.95 -22.89
C LEU A 31 -0.20 2.24 -22.08
N TRP A 32 -0.81 2.19 -20.90
CA TRP A 32 -1.00 3.35 -20.02
C TRP A 32 0.18 3.59 -19.08
N ALA A 33 1.20 2.71 -19.09
CA ALA A 33 2.23 2.68 -18.06
C ALA A 33 2.96 4.01 -17.88
N ASP A 34 3.37 4.64 -18.97
CA ASP A 34 4.16 5.88 -18.91
C ASP A 34 3.31 7.06 -18.43
N GLU A 35 2.07 7.16 -18.91
CA GLU A 35 1.16 8.23 -18.50
C GLU A 35 0.74 8.10 -17.04
N VAL A 36 0.36 6.88 -16.62
CA VAL A 36 0.03 6.60 -15.22
C VAL A 36 1.24 6.82 -14.32
N GLY A 37 2.43 6.43 -14.76
CA GLY A 37 3.68 6.69 -14.03
C GLY A 37 3.94 8.20 -13.85
N ALA A 38 3.71 9.00 -14.89
CA ALA A 38 3.86 10.45 -14.84
C ALA A 38 2.83 11.11 -13.89
N GLU A 39 1.58 10.67 -13.91
CA GLU A 39 0.55 11.16 -12.98
C GLU A 39 0.92 10.89 -11.52
N ILE A 40 1.45 9.70 -11.23
CA ILE A 40 1.86 9.33 -9.88
C ILE A 40 3.09 10.11 -9.42
N ARG A 41 4.06 10.33 -10.31
CA ARG A 41 5.19 11.23 -10.05
C ARG A 41 4.68 12.63 -9.69
N ALA A 42 3.76 13.18 -10.47
CA ALA A 42 3.19 14.51 -10.21
C ALA A 42 2.45 14.59 -8.86
N ILE A 43 1.75 13.52 -8.45
CA ILE A 43 1.11 13.45 -7.12
C ILE A 43 2.16 13.48 -6.01
N LEU A 44 3.23 12.71 -6.15
CA LEU A 44 4.32 12.68 -5.16
C LEU A 44 5.00 14.05 -5.05
N GLU A 45 5.27 14.71 -6.18
CA GLU A 45 5.93 16.03 -6.24
C GLU A 45 5.05 17.15 -5.67
N SER A 46 3.73 17.09 -5.89
CA SER A 46 2.77 18.10 -5.44
C SER A 46 2.39 17.99 -3.97
N THR A 47 2.66 16.85 -3.32
CA THR A 47 2.35 16.62 -1.91
C THR A 47 3.59 16.84 -1.04
N GLU A 48 3.55 17.84 -0.15
CA GLU A 48 4.69 18.33 0.64
C GLU A 48 5.46 17.20 1.35
N ASN A 49 4.75 16.31 2.03
CA ASN A 49 5.35 15.23 2.82
C ASN A 49 5.84 14.04 1.98
N THR A 50 5.50 13.96 0.70
CA THR A 50 5.91 12.83 -0.16
C THR A 50 6.94 13.20 -1.22
N ARG A 51 7.18 14.50 -1.45
CA ARG A 51 8.13 14.99 -2.45
C ARG A 51 9.53 14.42 -2.26
N VAL A 52 9.95 14.26 -1.01
CA VAL A 52 11.28 13.71 -0.67
C VAL A 52 11.47 12.27 -1.11
N TYR A 53 10.37 11.55 -1.42
CA TYR A 53 10.41 10.15 -1.84
C TYR A 53 10.28 9.98 -3.36
N VAL A 54 10.19 11.05 -4.16
CA VAL A 54 9.96 10.93 -5.63
C VAL A 54 11.00 10.03 -6.31
N ASP A 55 12.27 10.21 -5.98
CA ASP A 55 13.36 9.45 -6.59
C ASP A 55 13.61 8.09 -5.90
N THR A 56 13.15 7.91 -4.66
CA THR A 56 13.38 6.69 -3.86
C THR A 56 12.21 5.72 -3.85
N TYR A 57 10.97 6.20 -4.04
CA TYR A 57 9.73 5.41 -3.96
C TYR A 57 9.74 4.24 -4.94
N LEU A 58 10.27 4.43 -6.16
CA LEU A 58 10.30 3.41 -7.22
C LEU A 58 11.62 3.40 -7.99
N ASN A 59 12.74 3.74 -7.32
CA ASN A 59 14.05 3.96 -7.97
C ASN A 59 13.96 4.93 -9.17
N GLY A 60 13.04 5.90 -9.10
CA GLY A 60 12.78 6.86 -10.17
C GLY A 60 11.89 6.37 -11.34
N ASP A 61 11.45 5.10 -11.38
CA ASP A 61 10.57 4.58 -12.45
C ASP A 61 9.17 4.19 -11.91
N PRO A 62 8.25 5.16 -11.73
CA PRO A 62 6.89 4.87 -11.28
C PRO A 62 6.07 4.03 -12.26
N ALA A 63 6.43 4.01 -13.54
CA ALA A 63 5.82 3.13 -14.53
C ALA A 63 6.30 1.68 -14.37
N GLY A 64 7.49 1.45 -13.82
CA GLY A 64 8.06 0.12 -13.56
C GLY A 64 7.16 -0.75 -12.71
N TRP A 65 6.73 -0.24 -11.54
CA TRP A 65 5.80 -0.97 -10.67
C TRP A 65 4.46 -1.26 -11.35
N TYR A 66 3.93 -0.28 -12.07
CA TYR A 66 2.69 -0.46 -12.80
C TYR A 66 2.80 -1.58 -13.83
N ARG A 67 3.91 -1.64 -14.58
CA ARG A 67 4.18 -2.73 -15.53
C ARG A 67 4.27 -4.08 -14.81
N ASP A 68 4.92 -4.14 -13.66
CA ASP A 68 5.05 -5.37 -12.86
C ASP A 68 3.70 -5.89 -12.37
N LEU A 69 2.76 -4.99 -12.05
CA LEU A 69 1.39 -5.37 -11.67
C LEU A 69 0.70 -6.24 -12.73
N PHE A 70 0.92 -5.93 -14.02
CA PHE A 70 0.25 -6.61 -15.14
C PHE A 70 1.10 -7.71 -15.81
N ARG A 71 2.40 -7.79 -15.52
CA ARG A 71 3.32 -8.76 -16.14
C ARG A 71 3.48 -10.07 -15.36
N ALA A 72 2.85 -10.20 -14.20
CA ALA A 72 2.96 -11.40 -13.39
C ALA A 72 2.39 -12.64 -14.12
N PRO A 73 3.18 -13.70 -14.36
CA PRO A 73 2.72 -14.89 -15.09
C PRO A 73 1.69 -15.72 -14.30
N ASP A 74 1.70 -15.60 -12.97
CA ASP A 74 0.81 -16.32 -12.07
C ASP A 74 0.62 -15.56 -10.75
N VAL A 75 -0.39 -15.97 -9.97
CA VAL A 75 -0.77 -15.34 -8.69
C VAL A 75 0.36 -15.38 -7.67
N ARG A 76 1.15 -16.45 -7.61
CA ARG A 76 2.25 -16.57 -6.65
C ARG A 76 3.37 -15.60 -7.02
N THR A 77 3.72 -15.50 -8.30
CA THR A 77 4.74 -14.57 -8.80
C THR A 77 4.30 -13.12 -8.59
N PHE A 78 3.04 -12.80 -8.86
CA PHE A 78 2.44 -11.49 -8.57
C PHE A 78 2.70 -11.06 -7.13
N TRP A 79 2.35 -11.91 -6.16
CA TRP A 79 2.53 -11.56 -4.76
C TRP A 79 3.99 -11.45 -4.32
N PHE A 80 4.86 -12.26 -4.90
CA PHE A 80 6.29 -12.18 -4.62
C PHE A 80 6.88 -10.84 -5.08
N GLN A 81 6.45 -10.35 -6.25
CA GLN A 81 6.82 -9.02 -6.73
C GLN A 81 6.36 -7.91 -5.76
N GLN A 82 5.10 -7.97 -5.28
CA GLN A 82 4.59 -6.97 -4.32
C GLN A 82 5.37 -6.99 -2.98
N MET A 83 5.79 -8.16 -2.51
CA MET A 83 6.64 -8.26 -1.32
C MET A 83 8.04 -7.69 -1.55
N ASN A 84 8.66 -7.99 -2.68
CA ASN A 84 10.00 -7.47 -2.99
C ASN A 84 9.97 -5.94 -3.08
N LEU A 85 8.92 -5.39 -3.67
CA LEU A 85 8.75 -3.95 -3.70
C LEU A 85 8.65 -3.33 -2.30
N ALA A 86 7.87 -3.93 -1.42
CA ALA A 86 7.79 -3.48 -0.03
C ALA A 86 9.15 -3.55 0.69
N VAL A 87 9.98 -4.57 0.40
CA VAL A 87 11.35 -4.66 0.92
C VAL A 87 12.20 -3.49 0.39
N GLU A 88 12.12 -3.19 -0.91
CA GLU A 88 12.85 -2.06 -1.51
C GLU A 88 12.42 -0.73 -0.91
N HIS A 89 11.13 -0.53 -0.65
CA HIS A 89 10.67 0.67 0.03
C HIS A 89 11.27 0.81 1.44
N VAL A 90 11.29 -0.28 2.23
CA VAL A 90 11.92 -0.26 3.56
C VAL A 90 13.41 0.04 3.46
N ARG A 91 14.11 -0.49 2.45
CA ARG A 91 15.54 -0.21 2.21
C ARG A 91 15.82 1.24 1.84
N ASN A 92 14.84 1.91 1.24
CA ASN A 92 14.92 3.29 0.79
C ASN A 92 14.22 4.27 1.74
N ASP A 93 13.94 3.85 2.98
CA ASP A 93 13.29 4.64 4.03
C ASP A 93 11.94 5.27 3.60
N VAL A 94 11.23 4.61 2.69
CA VAL A 94 9.91 5.04 2.23
C VAL A 94 8.85 4.57 3.22
N PRO A 95 8.14 5.47 3.92
CA PRO A 95 7.12 5.09 4.90
C PRO A 95 5.98 4.29 4.27
N ASN A 96 5.38 3.35 5.01
CA ASN A 96 4.23 2.60 4.49
C ASN A 96 3.00 3.52 4.30
N GLU A 97 2.93 4.64 5.01
CA GLU A 97 1.90 5.66 4.90
C GLU A 97 1.86 6.29 3.51
N VAL A 98 3.01 6.40 2.84
CA VAL A 98 3.07 6.88 1.44
C VAL A 98 2.35 5.90 0.52
N VAL A 99 2.62 4.59 0.68
CA VAL A 99 1.96 3.52 -0.10
C VAL A 99 0.46 3.51 0.15
N VAL A 100 0.05 3.54 1.42
CA VAL A 100 -1.36 3.53 1.82
C VAL A 100 -2.08 4.79 1.31
N GLY A 101 -1.45 5.96 1.40
CA GLY A 101 -2.00 7.23 0.95
C GLY A 101 -2.15 7.33 -0.58
N LEU A 102 -1.24 6.71 -1.34
CA LEU A 102 -1.30 6.71 -2.80
C LEU A 102 -2.30 5.71 -3.38
N ALA A 103 -2.60 4.60 -2.69
CA ALA A 103 -3.42 3.54 -3.24
C ALA A 103 -4.82 3.99 -3.75
N PRO A 104 -5.58 4.85 -3.04
CA PRO A 104 -6.83 5.38 -3.57
C PRO A 104 -6.65 6.21 -4.85
N ARG A 105 -5.53 6.94 -4.98
CA ARG A 105 -5.23 7.74 -6.17
C ARG A 105 -4.98 6.84 -7.37
N TRP A 106 -4.18 5.79 -7.19
CA TRP A 106 -3.98 4.77 -8.22
C TRP A 106 -5.29 4.15 -8.69
N ILE A 107 -6.15 3.72 -7.77
CA ILE A 107 -7.44 3.11 -8.11
C ILE A 107 -8.28 4.07 -8.95
N ASN A 108 -8.34 5.36 -8.58
CA ASN A 108 -9.11 6.35 -9.31
C ASN A 108 -8.57 6.62 -10.71
N ILE A 109 -7.25 6.77 -10.87
CA ILE A 109 -6.61 6.96 -12.18
C ILE A 109 -6.94 5.78 -13.10
N LEU A 110 -6.80 4.56 -12.59
CA LEU A 110 -7.06 3.35 -13.38
C LEU A 110 -8.55 3.17 -13.69
N ALA A 111 -9.43 3.51 -12.75
CA ALA A 111 -10.87 3.45 -12.98
C ALA A 111 -11.31 4.46 -14.05
N GLN A 112 -10.79 5.68 -14.02
CA GLN A 112 -11.07 6.70 -15.02
C GLN A 112 -10.61 6.24 -16.41
N ARG A 113 -9.35 5.78 -16.52
CA ARG A 113 -8.80 5.28 -17.79
C ARG A 113 -9.59 4.10 -18.34
N ALA A 114 -9.99 3.17 -17.47
CA ALA A 114 -10.83 2.06 -17.86
C ALA A 114 -12.19 2.51 -18.43
N GLN A 115 -12.83 3.52 -17.83
CA GLN A 115 -14.10 4.06 -18.31
C GLN A 115 -13.96 4.80 -19.65
N GLU A 116 -12.83 5.48 -19.86
CA GLU A 116 -12.58 6.26 -21.08
C GLU A 116 -12.14 5.39 -22.27
N GLN A 117 -11.41 4.30 -22.02
CA GLN A 117 -10.68 3.58 -23.07
C GLN A 117 -11.12 2.13 -23.29
N LEU A 118 -11.93 1.55 -22.40
CA LEU A 118 -12.41 0.17 -22.54
C LEU A 118 -13.90 0.11 -22.94
N PRO A 119 -14.34 -0.96 -23.61
CA PRO A 119 -15.76 -1.25 -23.76
C PRO A 119 -16.48 -1.30 -22.39
N PRO A 120 -17.76 -0.89 -22.29
CA PRO A 120 -18.45 -0.74 -21.00
C PRO A 120 -18.41 -1.98 -20.10
N GLU A 121 -18.53 -3.18 -20.67
CA GLU A 121 -18.47 -4.44 -19.90
C GLU A 121 -17.07 -4.70 -19.33
N GLN A 122 -16.03 -4.42 -20.10
CA GLN A 122 -14.64 -4.55 -19.67
C GLN A 122 -14.30 -3.49 -18.62
N ALA A 123 -14.71 -2.24 -18.84
CA ALA A 123 -14.56 -1.16 -17.85
C ALA A 123 -15.23 -1.52 -16.52
N LEU A 124 -16.43 -2.11 -16.56
CA LEU A 124 -17.16 -2.54 -15.36
C LEU A 124 -16.45 -3.70 -14.64
N ALA A 125 -15.97 -4.72 -15.38
CA ALA A 125 -15.23 -5.83 -14.80
C ALA A 125 -13.92 -5.36 -14.14
N PHE A 126 -13.20 -4.45 -14.80
CA PHE A 126 -11.96 -3.85 -14.31
C PHE A 126 -12.19 -3.02 -13.04
N THR A 127 -13.14 -2.08 -13.07
CA THR A 127 -13.44 -1.19 -11.94
C THR A 127 -13.98 -1.94 -10.72
N ARG A 128 -14.56 -3.13 -10.89
CA ARG A 128 -14.94 -4.03 -9.78
C ARG A 128 -13.77 -4.81 -9.19
N SER A 129 -12.81 -5.23 -10.02
CA SER A 129 -11.72 -6.12 -9.62
C SER A 129 -10.52 -5.34 -9.05
N MET A 130 -10.15 -4.22 -9.68
CA MET A 130 -8.96 -3.46 -9.29
C MET A 130 -8.93 -2.97 -7.84
N PRO A 131 -10.04 -2.49 -7.23
CA PRO A 131 -10.03 -2.11 -5.82
C PRO A 131 -9.67 -3.27 -4.89
N ARG A 132 -10.13 -4.49 -5.18
CA ARG A 132 -9.78 -5.69 -4.40
C ARG A 132 -8.31 -6.06 -4.58
N ILE A 133 -7.82 -6.04 -5.81
CA ILE A 133 -6.40 -6.32 -6.12
C ILE A 133 -5.49 -5.33 -5.40
N PHE A 134 -5.77 -4.02 -5.50
CA PHE A 134 -5.01 -3.00 -4.82
C PHE A 134 -5.09 -3.10 -3.30
N SER A 135 -6.28 -3.35 -2.74
CA SER A 135 -6.43 -3.56 -1.29
C SER A 135 -5.60 -4.75 -0.80
N GLY A 136 -5.59 -5.85 -1.57
CA GLY A 136 -4.73 -7.01 -1.32
C GLY A 136 -3.25 -6.66 -1.39
N THR A 137 -2.82 -5.94 -2.43
CA THR A 137 -1.44 -5.46 -2.60
C THR A 137 -0.99 -4.60 -1.43
N VAL A 138 -1.77 -3.58 -1.04
CA VAL A 138 -1.46 -2.72 0.10
C VAL A 138 -1.36 -3.55 1.39
N THR A 139 -2.28 -4.49 1.61
CA THR A 139 -2.25 -5.36 2.79
C THR A 139 -0.98 -6.22 2.83
N VAL A 140 -0.58 -6.81 1.69
CA VAL A 140 0.67 -7.59 1.58
C VAL A 140 1.88 -6.70 1.82
N MET A 141 1.91 -5.50 1.25
CA MET A 141 3.01 -4.56 1.42
C MET A 141 3.15 -4.16 2.88
N VAL A 142 2.10 -3.65 3.53
CA VAL A 142 2.12 -3.25 4.95
C VAL A 142 2.55 -4.42 5.86
N ALA A 143 2.02 -5.62 5.65
CA ALA A 143 2.44 -6.79 6.41
C ALA A 143 3.92 -7.16 6.17
N THR A 144 4.45 -6.87 4.99
CA THR A 144 5.86 -7.06 4.64
C THR A 144 6.74 -6.02 5.32
N TYR A 145 6.33 -4.75 5.36
CA TYR A 145 6.99 -3.70 6.13
C TYR A 145 7.17 -4.10 7.60
N GLU A 146 6.08 -4.48 8.27
CA GLU A 146 6.12 -4.92 9.67
C GLU A 146 7.05 -6.11 9.87
N MET A 147 7.01 -7.08 8.96
CA MET A 147 7.86 -8.27 9.03
C MET A 147 9.35 -7.91 8.88
N VAL A 148 9.70 -7.05 7.93
CA VAL A 148 11.08 -6.64 7.67
C VAL A 148 11.59 -5.82 8.83
N MET A 149 10.87 -4.77 9.25
CA MET A 149 11.28 -3.93 10.38
C MET A 149 11.46 -4.74 11.68
N MET A 150 10.54 -5.65 11.98
CA MET A 150 10.66 -6.51 13.17
C MET A 150 11.85 -7.46 13.06
N ARG A 151 12.15 -8.02 11.89
CA ARG A 151 13.33 -8.87 11.69
C ARG A 151 14.62 -8.09 11.84
N THR A 152 14.73 -6.93 11.20
CA THR A 152 15.89 -6.06 11.31
C THR A 152 16.12 -5.67 12.77
N PHE A 153 15.09 -5.20 13.47
CA PHE A 153 15.19 -4.85 14.89
C PHE A 153 15.65 -6.03 15.76
N MET A 154 15.09 -7.23 15.54
CA MET A 154 15.51 -8.43 16.27
C MET A 154 16.96 -8.82 15.98
N GLN A 155 17.43 -8.65 14.73
CA GLN A 155 18.81 -8.94 14.35
C GLN A 155 19.79 -7.96 14.98
N GLU A 156 19.47 -6.66 14.97
CA GLU A 156 20.32 -5.61 15.53
C GLU A 156 20.38 -5.64 17.06
N THR A 157 19.27 -5.97 17.73
CA THR A 157 19.18 -5.93 19.21
C THR A 157 19.40 -7.28 19.89
N GLY A 158 19.34 -8.39 19.13
CA GLY A 158 19.33 -9.74 19.67
C GLY A 158 18.04 -10.11 20.42
N PHE A 159 17.02 -9.24 20.42
CA PHE A 159 15.78 -9.51 21.14
C PHE A 159 14.93 -10.59 20.46
N SER A 160 14.30 -11.43 21.28
CA SER A 160 13.34 -12.41 20.79
C SER A 160 12.04 -11.73 20.33
N ARG A 161 11.34 -12.36 19.37
CA ARG A 161 10.07 -11.85 18.83
C ARG A 161 9.01 -11.59 19.91
N ILE A 162 8.99 -12.41 20.97
CA ILE A 162 8.05 -12.26 22.08
C ILE A 162 8.33 -10.96 22.83
N LEU A 163 9.61 -10.64 23.05
CA LEU A 163 10.02 -9.43 23.74
C LEU A 163 9.65 -8.18 22.92
N VAL A 164 9.94 -8.20 21.62
CA VAL A 164 9.59 -7.09 20.70
C VAL A 164 8.08 -6.83 20.68
N LYS A 165 7.26 -7.89 20.61
CA LYS A 165 5.80 -7.74 20.69
C LYS A 165 5.32 -7.15 22.01
N ARG A 166 5.91 -7.53 23.14
CA ARG A 166 5.57 -6.94 24.44
C ARG A 166 5.95 -5.47 24.50
N LEU A 167 7.12 -5.10 23.96
CA LEU A 167 7.54 -3.70 23.87
C LEU A 167 6.54 -2.90 23.03
N GLN A 168 6.18 -3.38 21.85
CA GLN A 168 5.15 -2.74 21.00
C GLN A 168 3.82 -2.57 21.72
N GLN A 169 3.33 -3.61 22.43
CA GLN A 169 2.09 -3.54 23.20
C GLN A 169 2.17 -2.50 24.33
N ASN A 170 3.29 -2.44 25.04
CA ASN A 170 3.49 -1.44 26.09
C ASN A 170 3.55 -0.02 25.52
N THR A 171 4.29 0.20 24.42
CA THR A 171 4.34 1.49 23.73
C THR A 171 2.96 1.93 23.26
N LEU A 172 2.17 1.03 22.65
CA LEU A 172 0.80 1.31 22.24
C LEU A 172 -0.10 1.67 23.42
N ARG A 173 0.06 0.99 24.57
CA ARG A 173 -0.69 1.31 25.79
C ARG A 173 -0.37 2.72 26.28
N THR A 174 0.91 3.07 26.33
CA THR A 174 1.36 4.42 26.74
C THR A 174 0.84 5.49 25.78
N PHE A 175 0.91 5.27 24.47
CA PHE A 175 0.33 6.21 23.49
C PHE A 175 -1.18 6.36 23.64
N ALA A 176 -1.90 5.26 23.86
CA ALA A 176 -3.35 5.31 24.07
C ALA A 176 -3.72 6.07 25.36
N GLU A 177 -2.93 5.92 26.43
CA GLU A 177 -3.06 6.69 27.66
C GLU A 177 -2.82 8.19 27.40
N GLN A 178 -1.74 8.54 26.68
CA GLN A 178 -1.43 9.92 26.30
C GLN A 178 -2.52 10.57 25.43
N MET A 179 -3.06 9.86 24.43
CA MET A 179 -4.14 10.40 23.61
C MET A 179 -5.41 10.67 24.40
N ARG A 180 -5.74 9.84 25.40
CA ARG A 180 -6.90 10.08 26.28
C ARG A 180 -6.69 11.30 27.18
N GLU A 181 -5.48 11.47 27.70
CA GLU A 181 -5.08 12.64 28.47
C GLU A 181 -5.22 13.92 27.63
N GLU A 182 -4.72 13.90 26.40
CA GLU A 182 -4.78 15.05 25.48
C GLU A 182 -6.22 15.36 25.07
N GLN A 183 -7.03 14.35 24.75
CA GLN A 183 -8.46 14.52 24.48
C GLN A 183 -9.21 15.11 25.68
N ARG A 184 -8.83 14.75 26.92
CA ARG A 184 -9.40 15.33 28.13
C ARG A 184 -9.03 16.80 28.26
N ARG A 185 -7.75 17.15 28.06
CA ARG A 185 -7.27 18.53 28.09
C ARG A 185 -7.98 19.41 27.07
N CYS A 186 -8.11 18.95 25.81
CA CYS A 186 -8.82 19.71 24.78
C CYS A 186 -10.30 19.95 25.11
N LYS A 187 -10.97 19.01 25.81
CA LYS A 187 -12.35 19.19 26.27
C LYS A 187 -12.45 20.21 27.39
N GLU A 188 -11.58 20.12 28.39
CA GLU A 188 -11.54 21.05 29.53
C GLU A 188 -11.20 22.48 29.05
N GLU A 189 -10.29 22.63 28.08
CA GLU A 189 -9.92 23.92 27.47
C GLU A 189 -11.03 24.50 26.57
N GLY A 190 -11.79 23.63 25.87
CA GLY A 190 -12.94 24.02 25.06
C GLY A 190 -14.15 24.45 25.90
N GLU A 191 -14.37 23.82 27.05
CA GLU A 191 -15.42 24.20 28.02
C GLU A 191 -15.07 25.50 28.76
N ALA A 192 -13.79 25.74 29.06
CA ALA A 192 -13.31 26.98 29.68
C ALA A 192 -13.31 28.20 28.74
N SER A 193 -13.27 27.99 27.42
CA SER A 193 -13.28 29.08 26.43
C SER A 193 -14.70 29.47 25.96
N GLY A 194 -15.72 28.70 26.38
CA GLY A 194 -17.13 28.91 26.04
C GLY A 194 -18.00 29.49 27.16
N ALA A 195 -17.41 29.74 28.34
CA ALA A 195 -18.04 30.36 29.51
C ALA A 195 -17.54 31.80 29.71
#